data_AF-A0A417IY52-F1
#
_entry.id   AF-A0A417IY52-F1
#
_cell.length_a   1.000
_cell.length_b   1.000
_cell.length_c   1.000
_cell.angle_alpha   90.00
_cell.angle_beta   90.00
_cell.angle_gamma   90.00
#
_symmetry.space_group_name_H-M   'P 1'
#
loop_
_entity.id
_entity.type
_entity.pdbx_description
1 polymer ?
#
loop_
_entity_poly.entity_id
_entity_poly.type
_entity_poly.pdbx_seq_one_letter_code
_entity_poly.pdbx_strand_id
1 'polypeptide(L)' 'MYRFAIESLLQWKEKENRKPLLLMGARQVGKTWLMKEFGKKYYDKVAKFESIL' A
#
# COMPACT_ATOMS: atom_id res chain seq x y z
N MET A 1 -5.56 10.70 9.62
CA MET A 1 -4.28 10.07 9.19
C MET A 1 -4.47 9.02 8.10
N TYR A 2 -5.38 8.03 8.25
CA TYR A 2 -5.69 7.04 7.21
C TYR A 2 -5.98 7.64 5.82
N ARG A 3 -6.81 8.69 5.78
CA ARG A 3 -7.18 9.39 4.54
C ARG A 3 -5.95 9.91 3.77
N PHE A 4 -5.05 10.62 4.45
CA PHE A 4 -3.81 11.13 3.85
C PHE A 4 -2.88 10.03 3.33
N ALA A 5 -2.81 8.90 4.05
CA ALA A 5 -2.00 7.77 3.63
C ALA A 5 -2.57 7.12 2.36
N ILE A 6 -3.90 6.91 2.28
CA ILE A 6 -4.56 6.38 1.07
C ILE A 6 -4.43 7.35 -0.10
N GLU A 7 -4.62 8.66 0.12
CA GLU A 7 -4.46 9.68 -0.92
C GLU A 7 -3.04 9.67 -1.50
N SER A 8 -2.02 9.50 -0.64
CA SER A 8 -0.62 9.36 -1.08
C SER A 8 -0.40 8.10 -1.94
N LEU A 9 -1.08 6.99 -1.60
CA LEU A 9 -1.04 5.76 -2.40
C LEU A 9 -1.78 5.90 -3.74
N LEU A 10 -2.87 6.66 -3.78
CA LEU A 10 -3.60 6.97 -5.01
C LEU A 10 -2.75 7.81 -5.96
N GLN A 11 -2.12 8.87 -5.44
CA GLN A 11 -1.19 9.69 -6.22
C GLN A 11 -0.02 8.86 -6.75
N TRP A 12 0.49 7.91 -5.96
CA TRP A 12 1.48 6.96 -6.44
C TRP A 12 0.92 6.05 -7.55
N LYS A 13 -0.30 5.55 -7.39
CA LYS A 13 -0.97 4.67 -8.37
C LYS A 13 -1.14 5.36 -9.73
N GLU A 14 -1.49 6.65 -9.72
CA GLU A 14 -1.81 7.46 -10.91
C GLU A 14 -0.58 7.89 -11.72
N LYS A 15 0.64 7.75 -11.17
CA LYS A 15 1.86 8.07 -11.91
C LYS A 15 2.12 7.03 -13.02
N GLU A 16 2.26 7.52 -14.24
CA GLU A 16 2.55 6.71 -15.44
C GLU A 16 3.83 5.88 -15.29
N ASN A 17 4.90 6.48 -14.76
CA ASN A 17 6.19 5.83 -14.50
C ASN A 17 6.44 5.56 -13.01
N ARG A 18 5.43 5.03 -12.31
CA ARG A 18 5.55 4.75 -10.86
C ARG A 18 6.61 3.68 -10.57
N LYS A 19 7.55 4.03 -9.68
CA LYS A 19 8.52 3.07 -9.11
C LYS A 19 7.86 2.23 -8.01
N PRO A 20 8.41 1.06 -7.64
CA PRO A 20 7.95 0.32 -6.46
C PRO A 20 7.91 1.21 -5.22
N LEU A 21 6.86 1.05 -4.40
CA LEU A 21 6.66 1.85 -3.20
C LEU A 21 7.11 1.07 -1.96
N LEU A 22 7.86 1.73 -1.07
CA LEU A 22 8.23 1.21 0.23
C LEU A 22 7.40 1.87 1.35
N LEU A 23 6.62 1.08 2.08
CA LEU A 23 5.84 1.57 3.23
C LEU A 23 6.69 1.54 4.52
N MET A 24 7.19 2.70 4.93
CA MET A 24 8.01 2.85 6.13
C MET A 24 7.22 3.38 7.34
N GLY A 25 7.74 3.14 8.55
CA GLY A 25 7.18 3.66 9.80
C GLY A 25 7.45 2.74 10.98
N ALA A 26 7.03 3.15 12.19
CA ALA A 26 7.21 2.36 13.41
C ALA A 26 6.57 0.96 13.32
N ARG A 27 7.09 0.00 14.10
CA ARG A 27 6.53 -1.37 14.14
C ARG A 27 5.08 -1.32 14.64
N GLN A 28 4.24 -2.23 14.13
CA GLN A 28 2.84 -2.40 14.54
C GLN A 28 1.87 -1.22 14.28
N VAL A 29 2.25 -0.18 13.52
CA VAL A 29 1.36 0.96 13.20
C VAL A 29 0.31 0.69 12.09
N GLY A 30 0.11 -0.57 11.68
CA GLY A 30 -0.91 -0.92 10.69
C GLY A 30 -0.49 -0.79 9.21
N LYS A 31 0.81 -0.73 8.90
CA LYS A 31 1.30 -0.65 7.50
C LYS A 31 0.80 -1.82 6.63
N THR A 32 0.81 -3.03 7.17
CA THR A 32 0.28 -4.22 6.48
C THR A 32 -1.21 -4.10 6.20
N TRP A 33 -1.97 -3.52 7.14
CA TRP A 33 -3.40 -3.30 6.97
C TRP A 33 -3.66 -2.25 5.87
N LEU A 34 -2.94 -1.13 5.89
CA LEU A 34 -3.02 -0.10 4.86
C LEU A 34 -2.77 -0.66 3.45
N MET A 35 -1.72 -1.48 3.28
CA MET A 35 -1.40 -2.14 2.02
C MET A 35 -2.55 -3.04 1.54
N LYS A 36 -3.10 -3.87 2.43
CA LYS A 36 -4.20 -4.79 2.11
C LYS A 36 -5.47 -4.05 1.71
N GLU A 37 -5.86 -3.04 2.49
CA GLU A 37 -7.05 -2.24 2.21
C GLU A 37 -6.93 -1.46 0.91
N PHE A 38 -5.74 -0.88 0.64
CA PHE A 38 -5.49 -0.20 -0.61
C PHE A 38 -5.58 -1.15 -1.81
N GLY A 39 -4.95 -2.33 -1.69
CA GLY A 39 -5.06 -3.39 -2.70
C GLY A 39 -6.51 -3.77 -2.98
N LYS A 40 -7.28 -4.09 -1.95
CA LYS A 40 -8.69 -4.50 -2.03
C LYS A 40 -9.59 -3.46 -2.67
N LYS A 41 -9.36 -2.17 -2.40
CA LYS A 41 -10.24 -1.08 -2.87
C LYS A 41 -9.92 -0.57 -4.27
N TYR A 42 -8.67 -0.65 -4.69
CA TYR A 42 -8.21 0.06 -5.89
C TYR A 42 -7.61 -0.83 -6.98
N TYR A 43 -7.64 -2.16 -6.79
CA TYR A 43 -7.20 -3.15 -7.78
C TYR A 43 -8.19 -4.32 -7.83
N ASP A 44 -8.52 -4.78 -9.04
CA ASP A 44 -9.41 -5.93 -9.23
C ASP A 44 -8.78 -7.25 -8.79
N LYS A 45 -7.44 -7.32 -8.87
CA LYS A 45 -6.64 -8.51 -8.51
C LYS A 45 -5.42 -8.10 -7.72
N VAL A 46 -5.12 -8.86 -6.67
CA VAL A 46 -3.95 -8.65 -5.81
C VAL A 46 -3.22 -9.97 -5.58
N ALA A 47 -1.89 -9.93 -5.62
CA ALA A 47 -1.03 -11.02 -5.21
C ALA A 47 -0.16 -10.55 -4.04
N LYS A 48 -0.03 -11.39 -3.02
CA LYS A 48 0.72 -11.08 -1.80
C LYS A 48 1.77 -12.17 -1.60
N PHE A 49 3.02 -11.75 -1.48
CA PHE A 49 4.14 -12.62 -1.19
C PHE A 49 4.58 -12.35 0.24
N GLU A 50 4.50 -13.37 1.08
CA GLU A 50 5.07 -13.35 2.43
C GLU A 50 6.11 -14.45 2.50
N SER A 51 7.32 -14.08 2.89
CA SER A 51 8.34 -15.07 3.23
C SER A 51 8.06 -15.55 4.65
N ILE A 52 7.86 -16.85 4.80
CA ILE A 52 7.93 -17.52 6.10
C ILE A 52 9.40 -17.86 6.28
N LEU A 53 10.10 -17.03 7.05
CA LEU A 53 11.34 -17.42 7.73
C LEU A 53 11.03 -17.60 9.20
#